data_AF-A0A927IHD1-F1
#
_entry.id   AF-A0A927IHD1-F1
#
_cell.length_a   1.000
_cell.length_b   1.000
_cell.length_c   1.000
_cell.angle_alpha   90.00
_cell.angle_beta   90.00
_cell.angle_gamma   90.00
#
_symmetry.space_group_name_H-M   'P 1'
#
loop_
_entity.id
_entity.type
_entity.pdbx_description
1 polymer ?
#
loop_
_entity_poly.entity_id
_entity_poly.type
_entity_poly.pdbx_seq_one_letter_code
_entity_poly.pdbx_strand_id
1 'polypeptide(L)'
;MQHGKMEGVLQPTVSGRITSGLFGCVRNGGHRFHEGLDLRSIARDRRNEATDPIFSFDEGIVRYVNEVAGNSSYGRYVVIEHPQIAPGFVSLYAHLSTVDDGIEAGVSVRGGQRIAVMGRSAGGYSIPRSRAHLHFELGFWLGPDFQKWYDQQPYDSENEHGSFNGMNIVGVDAWALCGALRRGEASDAWEYLMSEQIAVEAFVRDTAIPDLLKVNPNLMHNDVIPPDHAGWRVELTWYGLPTRFKALTAAQMEGYERWLTVHALRPDLIEGNLCLDLAEENAFGGAGSKLNSLMKRMFVK
;
A
#
# COMPACT_ATOMS: atom_id res chain seq x y z
N MET A 1 8.08 -2.50 -20.79
CA MET A 1 7.46 -3.77 -20.33
C MET A 1 6.31 -4.09 -21.27
N GLN A 2 6.28 -5.28 -21.86
CA GLN A 2 5.14 -5.72 -22.66
C GLN A 2 4.02 -6.07 -21.67
N HIS A 3 3.02 -5.20 -21.55
CA HIS A 3 1.81 -5.49 -20.76
C HIS A 3 1.08 -6.66 -21.42
N GLY A 4 1.42 -7.89 -21.04
CA GLY A 4 0.76 -9.10 -21.54
C GLY A 4 -0.76 -8.98 -21.36
N LYS A 5 -1.51 -9.13 -22.46
CA LYS A 5 -2.99 -9.09 -22.60
C LYS A 5 -3.77 -8.64 -21.35
N MET A 6 -3.59 -7.39 -20.92
CA MET A 6 -4.43 -6.74 -19.91
C MET A 6 -5.73 -6.19 -20.50
N GLU A 7 -5.81 -6.13 -21.83
CA GLU A 7 -7.00 -5.74 -22.57
C GLU A 7 -8.15 -6.70 -22.22
N GLY A 8 -9.21 -6.14 -21.63
CA GLY A 8 -10.37 -6.92 -21.21
C GLY A 8 -10.39 -7.33 -19.73
N VAL A 9 -9.33 -7.06 -18.96
CA VAL A 9 -9.26 -7.34 -17.51
C VAL A 9 -9.26 -6.07 -16.66
N LEU A 10 -8.65 -4.98 -17.15
CA LEU A 10 -8.59 -3.73 -16.40
C LEU A 10 -9.85 -2.89 -16.55
N GLN A 11 -10.24 -2.21 -15.46
CA GLN A 11 -11.22 -1.14 -15.48
C GLN A 11 -10.50 0.21 -15.55
N PRO A 12 -10.57 0.95 -16.67
CA PRO A 12 -10.07 2.31 -16.69
C PRO A 12 -10.91 3.25 -15.83
N THR A 13 -10.26 4.32 -15.37
CA THR A 13 -10.90 5.50 -14.77
C THR A 13 -11.80 6.23 -15.78
N VAL A 14 -12.41 7.36 -15.35
CA VAL A 14 -13.16 8.28 -16.23
C VAL A 14 -12.39 8.70 -17.49
N SER A 15 -11.05 8.65 -17.48
CA SER A 15 -10.22 9.02 -18.62
C SER A 15 -10.32 8.05 -19.81
N GLY A 16 -10.83 6.83 -19.60
CA GLY A 16 -10.87 5.79 -20.62
C GLY A 16 -9.51 5.16 -20.96
N ARG A 17 -8.40 5.66 -20.39
CA ARG A 17 -7.07 5.09 -20.59
C ARG A 17 -6.94 3.79 -19.80
N ILE A 18 -6.72 2.67 -20.48
CA ILE A 18 -6.61 1.33 -19.87
C ILE A 18 -5.58 1.31 -18.74
N THR A 19 -4.43 1.94 -18.94
CA THR A 19 -3.36 1.99 -17.94
C THR A 19 -3.75 2.69 -16.65
N SER A 20 -4.81 3.52 -16.63
CA SER A 20 -5.25 4.24 -15.42
C SER A 20 -5.83 3.34 -14.32
N GLY A 21 -6.10 2.07 -14.63
CA GLY A 21 -6.46 1.04 -13.65
C GLY A 21 -5.27 0.26 -13.10
N LEU A 22 -4.03 0.54 -13.54
CA LEU A 22 -2.82 -0.11 -13.03
C LEU A 22 -2.29 0.54 -11.75
N PHE A 23 -1.41 -0.16 -11.05
CA PHE A 23 -0.62 0.43 -9.98
C PHE A 23 0.29 1.54 -10.54
N GLY A 24 0.61 2.55 -9.72
CA GLY A 24 1.61 3.57 -10.06
C GLY A 24 1.06 4.95 -10.43
N CYS A 25 1.92 5.80 -10.99
CA CYS A 25 1.58 7.14 -11.49
C CYS A 25 0.80 7.09 -12.80
N VAL A 26 -0.41 6.52 -12.79
CA VAL A 26 -1.19 6.24 -14.01
C VAL A 26 -2.48 7.05 -14.13
N ARG A 27 -2.79 7.89 -13.13
CA ARG A 27 -3.99 8.74 -13.10
C ARG A 27 -3.62 10.21 -13.30
N ASN A 28 -4.59 11.01 -13.79
CA ASN A 28 -4.43 12.46 -14.04
C ASN A 28 -3.17 12.83 -14.83
N GLY A 29 -2.86 12.09 -15.91
CA GLY A 29 -1.67 12.36 -16.72
C GLY A 29 -0.34 12.01 -16.05
N GLY A 30 -0.36 11.24 -14.97
CA GLY A 30 0.84 10.86 -14.22
C GLY A 30 1.05 11.62 -12.93
N HIS A 31 0.09 12.46 -12.51
CA HIS A 31 0.15 13.27 -11.29
C HIS A 31 -0.63 12.68 -10.11
N ARG A 32 -1.27 11.52 -10.28
CA ARG A 32 -1.97 10.84 -9.18
C ARG A 32 -1.57 9.37 -9.14
N PHE A 33 -1.09 8.96 -7.97
CA PHE A 33 -0.74 7.58 -7.69
C PHE A 33 -1.98 6.71 -7.51
N HIS A 34 -1.88 5.45 -7.91
CA HIS A 34 -2.86 4.42 -7.69
C HIS A 34 -2.18 3.28 -6.91
N GLU A 35 -2.63 3.05 -5.67
CA GLU A 35 -2.04 2.07 -4.74
C GLU A 35 -2.43 0.61 -5.06
N GLY A 36 -3.21 0.38 -6.12
CA GLY A 36 -3.75 -0.94 -6.46
C GLY A 36 -4.03 -1.16 -7.93
N LEU A 37 -4.90 -2.13 -8.20
CA LEU A 37 -5.32 -2.59 -9.50
C LEU A 37 -6.86 -2.55 -9.60
N ASP A 38 -7.38 -1.91 -10.64
CA ASP A 38 -8.81 -1.86 -10.91
C ASP A 38 -9.19 -2.98 -11.91
N LEU A 39 -9.89 -4.00 -11.43
CA LEU A 39 -10.31 -5.17 -12.20
C LEU A 39 -11.78 -5.04 -12.61
N ARG A 40 -12.05 -5.10 -13.91
CA ARG A 40 -13.40 -4.90 -14.45
C ARG A 40 -14.34 -6.06 -14.13
N SER A 41 -15.63 -5.74 -14.01
CA SER A 41 -16.70 -6.75 -13.99
C SER A 41 -16.73 -7.57 -15.29
N ILE A 42 -16.97 -8.86 -15.19
CA ILE A 42 -17.27 -9.76 -16.32
C ILE A 42 -18.71 -10.29 -16.28
N ALA A 43 -19.41 -10.22 -15.14
CA ALA A 43 -20.78 -10.69 -14.99
C ALA A 43 -21.72 -9.60 -14.46
N ARG A 44 -22.96 -9.53 -14.99
CA ARG A 44 -23.95 -8.52 -14.59
C ARG A 44 -25.36 -9.08 -14.47
N ASP A 45 -26.13 -8.49 -13.56
CA ASP A 45 -27.56 -8.81 -13.39
C ASP A 45 -28.47 -8.04 -14.37
N ARG A 46 -29.79 -8.26 -14.27
CA ARG A 46 -30.81 -7.55 -15.07
C ARG A 46 -30.88 -6.05 -14.83
N ARG A 47 -30.30 -5.55 -13.73
CA ARG A 47 -30.20 -4.11 -13.40
C ARG A 47 -28.87 -3.52 -13.86
N ASN A 48 -28.03 -4.32 -14.53
CA ASN A 48 -26.69 -3.99 -14.99
C ASN A 48 -25.69 -3.76 -13.82
N GLU A 49 -25.95 -4.31 -12.64
CA GLU A 49 -25.01 -4.31 -11.51
C GLU A 49 -24.03 -5.48 -11.64
N ALA A 50 -22.79 -5.30 -11.17
CA ALA A 50 -21.79 -6.36 -11.16
C ALA A 50 -22.20 -7.50 -10.20
N THR A 51 -21.86 -8.72 -10.57
CA THR A 51 -22.21 -9.94 -9.80
C THR A 51 -21.02 -10.85 -9.58
N ASP A 52 -19.84 -10.39 -9.98
CA ASP A 52 -18.59 -11.14 -9.92
C ASP A 52 -18.28 -11.50 -8.46
N PRO A 53 -18.09 -12.80 -8.14
CA PRO A 53 -17.62 -13.19 -6.82
C PRO A 53 -16.17 -12.74 -6.63
N ILE A 54 -15.87 -12.23 -5.43
CA ILE A 54 -14.53 -11.83 -5.02
C ILE A 54 -13.97 -12.88 -4.08
N PHE A 55 -12.70 -13.24 -4.29
CA PHE A 55 -12.03 -14.30 -3.58
C PHE A 55 -10.81 -13.77 -2.86
N SER A 56 -10.50 -14.36 -1.70
CA SER A 56 -9.27 -14.07 -0.97
C SER A 56 -8.05 -14.46 -1.83
N PHE A 57 -7.07 -13.57 -1.88
CA PHE A 57 -5.82 -13.71 -2.62
C PHE A 57 -5.04 -14.95 -2.17
N ASP A 58 -4.91 -15.12 -0.86
CA ASP A 58 -4.23 -16.26 -0.23
C ASP A 58 -4.88 -16.57 1.12
N GLU A 59 -4.44 -17.63 1.79
CA GLU A 59 -4.85 -17.89 3.17
C GLU A 59 -4.47 -16.74 4.08
N GLY A 60 -5.32 -16.44 5.05
CA GLY A 60 -5.14 -15.26 5.87
C GLY A 60 -6.18 -15.09 6.94
N ILE A 61 -6.11 -13.95 7.60
CA ILE A 61 -7.04 -13.56 8.67
C ILE A 61 -7.65 -12.23 8.29
N VAL A 62 -8.98 -12.18 8.25
CA VAL A 62 -9.73 -10.94 8.06
C VAL A 62 -9.40 -10.01 9.22
N ARG A 63 -8.85 -8.83 8.92
CA ARG A 63 -8.46 -7.84 9.92
C ARG A 63 -9.48 -6.73 10.07
N TYR A 64 -10.17 -6.40 8.98
CA TYR A 64 -11.12 -5.30 8.98
C TYR A 64 -12.17 -5.48 7.89
N VAL A 65 -13.39 -5.04 8.19
CA VAL A 65 -14.51 -4.97 7.25
C VAL A 65 -15.21 -3.63 7.45
N ASN A 66 -15.31 -2.84 6.38
CA ASN A 66 -16.24 -1.71 6.33
C ASN A 66 -17.48 -2.11 5.53
N GLU A 67 -18.62 -2.23 6.20
CA GLU A 67 -19.91 -2.54 5.56
C GLU A 67 -20.67 -1.27 5.14
N VAL A 68 -20.25 -0.10 5.61
CA VAL A 68 -20.91 1.18 5.36
C VAL A 68 -20.28 1.87 4.16
N ALA A 69 -20.97 1.77 3.02
CA ALA A 69 -20.49 2.30 1.74
C ALA A 69 -20.11 3.80 1.77
N GLY A 70 -20.73 4.59 2.65
CA GLY A 70 -20.47 6.03 2.74
C GLY A 70 -19.22 6.41 3.53
N ASN A 71 -18.70 5.53 4.38
CA ASN A 71 -17.65 5.86 5.35
C ASN A 71 -16.25 5.95 4.71
N SER A 72 -16.09 5.49 3.48
CA SER A 72 -14.78 5.45 2.81
C SER A 72 -14.88 5.76 1.34
N SER A 73 -13.84 6.38 0.77
CA SER A 73 -13.69 6.48 -0.68
C SER A 73 -13.52 5.12 -1.36
N TYR A 74 -13.09 4.09 -0.61
CA TYR A 74 -13.12 2.67 -1.03
C TYR A 74 -14.53 2.07 -1.05
N GLY A 75 -15.52 2.76 -0.47
CA GLY A 75 -16.84 2.19 -0.25
C GLY A 75 -16.80 1.08 0.78
N ARG A 76 -17.53 -0.02 0.54
CA ARG A 76 -17.38 -1.24 1.32
C ARG A 76 -16.06 -1.90 0.96
N TYR A 77 -15.31 -2.31 1.97
CA TYR A 77 -14.03 -2.97 1.75
C TYR A 77 -13.66 -3.95 2.85
N VAL A 78 -12.80 -4.90 2.52
CA VAL A 78 -12.24 -5.91 3.42
C VAL A 78 -10.72 -5.82 3.37
N VAL A 79 -10.07 -5.94 4.53
CA VAL A 79 -8.61 -6.10 4.65
C VAL A 79 -8.31 -7.46 5.25
N ILE A 80 -7.42 -8.22 4.61
CA ILE A 80 -6.99 -9.56 5.04
C ILE A 80 -5.48 -9.55 5.19
N GLU A 81 -4.96 -9.99 6.33
CA GLU A 81 -3.53 -10.20 6.54
C GLU A 81 -3.14 -11.63 6.18
N HIS A 82 -1.99 -11.78 5.52
CA HIS A 82 -1.42 -13.05 5.08
C HIS A 82 -0.07 -13.30 5.78
N PRO A 83 -0.09 -13.68 7.07
CA PRO A 83 1.13 -13.81 7.87
C PRO A 83 2.09 -14.91 7.35
N GLN A 84 1.58 -15.85 6.54
CA GLN A 84 2.37 -16.89 5.88
C GLN A 84 3.28 -16.33 4.78
N ILE A 85 2.93 -15.18 4.21
CA ILE A 85 3.77 -14.46 3.26
C ILE A 85 4.78 -13.62 4.04
N ALA A 86 4.27 -12.71 4.88
CA ALA A 86 5.04 -11.96 5.84
C ALA A 86 4.12 -11.29 6.88
N PRO A 87 4.58 -11.07 8.11
CA PRO A 87 3.84 -10.26 9.08
C PRO A 87 3.48 -8.88 8.50
N GLY A 88 2.23 -8.46 8.66
CA GLY A 88 1.75 -7.19 8.13
C GLY A 88 1.56 -7.14 6.60
N PHE A 89 1.82 -8.22 5.86
CA PHE A 89 1.45 -8.29 4.44
C PHE A 89 -0.06 -8.45 4.31
N VAL A 90 -0.71 -7.51 3.63
CA VAL A 90 -2.18 -7.43 3.56
C VAL A 90 -2.67 -7.37 2.12
N SER A 91 -3.90 -7.83 1.92
CA SER A 91 -4.71 -7.54 0.74
C SER A 91 -5.92 -6.69 1.11
N LEU A 92 -6.31 -5.77 0.22
CA LEU A 92 -7.50 -4.92 0.35
C LEU A 92 -8.42 -5.11 -0.85
N TYR A 93 -9.72 -5.31 -0.58
CA TYR A 93 -10.75 -5.53 -1.60
C TYR A 93 -11.82 -4.46 -1.44
N ALA A 94 -11.96 -3.56 -2.41
CA ALA A 94 -12.82 -2.39 -2.31
C ALA A 94 -13.92 -2.33 -3.38
N HIS A 95 -14.78 -1.31 -3.23
CA HIS A 95 -15.97 -1.05 -4.02
C HIS A 95 -17.01 -2.18 -3.99
N LEU A 96 -17.00 -2.99 -2.93
CA LEU A 96 -17.84 -4.18 -2.82
C LEU A 96 -19.33 -3.82 -2.79
N SER A 97 -20.16 -4.65 -3.43
CA SER A 97 -21.61 -4.51 -3.30
C SER A 97 -22.06 -5.04 -1.95
N THR A 98 -21.56 -6.22 -1.58
CA THR A 98 -21.84 -6.96 -0.35
C THR A 98 -20.60 -7.75 0.06
N VAL A 99 -20.42 -7.90 1.37
CA VAL A 99 -19.46 -8.83 1.98
C VAL A 99 -20.25 -10.10 2.33
N ASP A 100 -19.69 -11.28 2.11
CA ASP A 100 -20.40 -12.54 2.37
C ASP A 100 -20.54 -12.77 3.89
N ASP A 101 -21.63 -13.43 4.31
CA ASP A 101 -21.88 -13.75 5.73
C ASP A 101 -20.71 -14.53 6.35
N GLY A 102 -20.32 -14.14 7.58
CA GLY A 102 -19.22 -14.76 8.31
C GLY A 102 -17.83 -14.27 7.92
N ILE A 103 -17.71 -13.31 7.01
CA ILE A 103 -16.47 -12.57 6.78
C ILE A 103 -16.45 -11.36 7.72
N GLU A 104 -15.80 -11.52 8.86
CA GLU A 104 -15.66 -10.50 9.91
C GLU A 104 -14.26 -10.53 10.53
N ALA A 105 -13.88 -9.47 11.23
CA ALA A 105 -12.55 -9.36 11.83
C ALA A 105 -12.25 -10.54 12.77
N GLY A 106 -11.07 -11.15 12.60
CA GLY A 106 -10.61 -12.33 13.33
C GLY A 106 -10.86 -13.66 12.61
N VAL A 107 -11.70 -13.70 11.57
CA VAL A 107 -12.00 -14.93 10.84
C VAL A 107 -10.84 -15.32 9.90
N SER A 108 -10.45 -16.59 9.95
CA SER A 108 -9.51 -17.17 8.99
C SER A 108 -10.19 -17.52 7.67
N VAL A 109 -9.50 -17.24 6.56
CA VAL A 109 -9.93 -17.59 5.20
C VAL A 109 -8.86 -18.41 4.50
N ARG A 110 -9.27 -19.24 3.54
CA ARG A 110 -8.35 -19.93 2.63
C ARG A 110 -8.09 -19.09 1.37
N GLY A 111 -6.94 -19.28 0.74
CA GLY A 111 -6.71 -18.78 -0.61
C GLY A 111 -7.78 -19.28 -1.58
N GLY A 112 -8.34 -18.38 -2.38
CA GLY A 112 -9.46 -18.67 -3.28
C GLY A 112 -10.81 -18.86 -2.60
N GLN A 113 -10.94 -18.67 -1.28
CA GLN A 113 -12.25 -18.63 -0.62
C GLN A 113 -13.02 -17.38 -1.05
N ARG A 114 -14.30 -17.54 -1.37
CA ARG A 114 -15.18 -16.40 -1.69
C ARG A 114 -15.43 -15.57 -0.42
N ILE A 115 -15.30 -14.26 -0.54
CA ILE A 115 -15.42 -13.31 0.59
C ILE A 115 -16.45 -12.21 0.36
N ALA A 116 -16.80 -11.92 -0.89
CA ALA A 116 -17.64 -10.79 -1.23
C ALA A 116 -18.19 -10.87 -2.66
N VAL A 117 -19.00 -9.89 -3.02
CA VAL A 117 -19.45 -9.65 -4.40
C VAL A 117 -18.97 -8.27 -4.85
N MET A 118 -18.45 -8.20 -6.08
CA MET A 118 -18.01 -6.96 -6.71
C MET A 118 -19.16 -5.94 -6.73
N GLY A 119 -18.82 -4.66 -6.67
CA GLY A 119 -19.82 -3.61 -6.76
C GLY A 119 -19.27 -2.32 -7.36
N ARG A 120 -19.86 -1.23 -6.87
CA ARG A 120 -19.53 0.14 -7.26
C ARG A 120 -19.73 1.11 -6.09
N SER A 121 -19.65 0.61 -4.85
CA SER A 121 -19.84 1.42 -3.65
C SER A 121 -18.69 2.40 -3.48
N ALA A 122 -18.99 3.63 -3.08
CA ALA A 122 -17.99 4.64 -2.74
C ALA A 122 -18.62 5.72 -1.85
N GLY A 123 -17.82 6.30 -0.96
CA GLY A 123 -18.13 7.50 -0.19
C GLY A 123 -17.57 8.74 -0.86
N GLY A 124 -18.34 9.84 -0.86
CA GLY A 124 -17.94 11.13 -1.45
C GLY A 124 -18.02 11.22 -2.98
N TYR A 125 -18.30 10.12 -3.69
CA TYR A 125 -18.50 10.11 -5.15
C TYR A 125 -19.33 8.89 -5.59
N SER A 126 -19.64 8.81 -6.89
CA SER A 126 -20.38 7.69 -7.48
C SER A 126 -19.61 7.05 -8.63
N ILE A 127 -19.51 5.71 -8.61
CA ILE A 127 -18.93 4.91 -9.69
C ILE A 127 -20.08 4.42 -10.57
N PRO A 128 -20.22 4.78 -11.85
CA PRO A 128 -21.35 4.34 -12.68
C PRO A 128 -21.37 2.82 -12.87
N ARG A 129 -22.55 2.23 -13.11
CA ARG A 129 -22.71 0.78 -13.32
C ARG A 129 -21.72 0.23 -14.35
N SER A 130 -21.57 0.91 -15.49
CA SER A 130 -20.65 0.53 -16.56
C SER A 130 -19.17 0.48 -16.16
N ARG A 131 -18.81 1.03 -14.99
CA ARG A 131 -17.46 0.97 -14.41
C ARG A 131 -17.43 0.30 -13.03
N ALA A 132 -18.42 -0.51 -12.68
CA ALA A 132 -18.30 -1.40 -11.53
C ALA A 132 -17.02 -2.25 -11.66
N HIS A 133 -16.23 -2.31 -10.60
CA HIS A 133 -14.92 -2.97 -10.58
C HIS A 133 -14.56 -3.38 -9.16
N LEU A 134 -13.60 -4.29 -9.06
CA LEU A 134 -12.85 -4.52 -7.83
C LEU A 134 -11.64 -3.59 -7.87
N HIS A 135 -11.51 -2.76 -6.84
CA HIS A 135 -10.23 -2.15 -6.55
C HIS A 135 -9.48 -3.09 -5.58
N PHE A 136 -8.33 -3.59 -6.02
CA PHE A 136 -7.56 -4.61 -5.33
C PHE A 136 -6.15 -4.09 -5.02
N GLU A 137 -5.76 -4.13 -3.75
CA GLU A 137 -4.40 -3.80 -3.31
C GLU A 137 -3.74 -5.02 -2.67
N LEU A 138 -2.43 -5.12 -2.84
CA LEU A 138 -1.52 -5.86 -1.97
C LEU A 138 -0.60 -4.83 -1.33
N GLY A 139 -0.12 -5.03 -0.10
CA GLY A 139 0.76 -4.06 0.52
C GLY A 139 1.25 -4.45 1.91
N PHE A 140 2.05 -3.58 2.51
CA PHE A 140 2.39 -3.67 3.93
C PHE A 140 1.55 -2.71 4.76
N TRP A 141 0.90 -3.25 5.77
CA TRP A 141 0.27 -2.50 6.85
C TRP A 141 1.35 -1.92 7.76
N LEU A 142 1.36 -0.60 7.92
CA LEU A 142 2.44 0.11 8.61
C LEU A 142 2.42 -0.07 10.13
N GLY A 143 1.28 -0.46 10.72
CA GLY A 143 1.21 -0.83 12.13
C GLY A 143 0.06 -0.19 12.92
N PRO A 144 -0.03 -0.51 14.22
CA PRO A 144 -1.22 -0.25 15.03
C PRO A 144 -1.39 1.21 15.47
N ASP A 145 -0.32 2.00 15.59
CA ASP A 145 -0.41 3.36 16.16
C ASP A 145 -0.85 4.44 15.14
N PHE A 146 -1.38 4.05 13.98
CA PHE A 146 -1.83 4.97 12.93
C PHE A 146 -2.80 6.05 13.41
N GLN A 147 -3.66 5.73 14.38
CA GLN A 147 -4.61 6.70 14.92
C GLN A 147 -3.91 7.92 15.53
N LYS A 148 -2.77 7.71 16.22
CA LYS A 148 -1.98 8.81 16.79
C LYS A 148 -1.50 9.78 15.71
N TRP A 149 -1.15 9.27 14.53
CA TRP A 149 -0.77 10.11 13.40
C TRP A 149 -1.98 10.81 12.79
N TYR A 150 -3.11 10.11 12.64
CA TYR A 150 -4.34 10.65 12.09
C TYR A 150 -4.86 11.83 12.91
N ASP A 151 -4.84 11.73 14.23
CA ASP A 151 -5.30 12.77 15.17
C ASP A 151 -4.45 14.06 15.08
N GLN A 152 -3.24 13.99 14.52
CA GLN A 152 -2.36 15.13 14.31
C GLN A 152 -2.61 15.82 12.95
N GLN A 153 -3.46 15.26 12.09
CA GLN A 153 -3.75 15.81 10.77
C GLN A 153 -4.92 16.81 10.82
N PRO A 154 -4.93 17.82 9.94
CA PRO A 154 -6.00 18.81 9.89
C PRO A 154 -7.24 18.27 9.13
N TYR A 155 -7.68 17.05 9.43
CA TYR A 155 -8.86 16.46 8.81
C TYR A 155 -10.14 16.86 9.55
N ASP A 156 -11.18 17.21 8.77
CA ASP A 156 -12.51 17.53 9.30
C ASP A 156 -13.34 16.27 9.63
N SER A 157 -12.86 15.09 9.24
CA SER A 157 -13.50 13.79 9.46
C SER A 157 -12.76 12.96 10.49
N GLU A 158 -13.50 12.19 11.28
CA GLU A 158 -12.94 11.15 12.13
C GLU A 158 -12.44 9.95 11.32
N ASN A 159 -11.53 9.16 11.90
CA ASN A 159 -11.07 7.91 11.30
C ASN A 159 -12.02 6.74 11.63
N GLU A 160 -12.97 6.49 10.74
CA GLU A 160 -13.94 5.38 10.82
C GLU A 160 -13.31 3.98 10.68
N HIS A 161 -12.00 3.90 10.42
CA HIS A 161 -11.32 2.67 9.99
C HIS A 161 -10.24 2.19 10.96
N GLY A 162 -9.98 2.93 12.03
CA GLY A 162 -8.90 2.65 12.96
C GLY A 162 -7.56 2.43 12.24
N SER A 163 -6.81 1.42 12.65
CA SER A 163 -5.51 1.10 12.05
C SER A 163 -5.60 0.52 10.63
N PHE A 164 -6.78 0.15 10.13
CA PHE A 164 -6.96 -0.43 8.78
C PHE A 164 -7.54 0.57 7.78
N ASN A 165 -7.34 1.86 8.06
CA ASN A 165 -7.46 2.91 7.05
C ASN A 165 -6.47 2.63 5.91
N GLY A 166 -6.88 2.77 4.65
CA GLY A 166 -5.99 2.54 3.50
C GLY A 166 -4.77 3.46 3.47
N MET A 167 -4.83 4.62 4.13
CA MET A 167 -3.66 5.47 4.36
C MET A 167 -2.62 4.85 5.28
N ASN A 168 -2.91 3.73 5.94
CA ASN A 168 -1.96 3.00 6.77
C ASN A 168 -1.37 1.77 6.05
N ILE A 169 -1.56 1.67 4.74
CA ILE A 169 -1.03 0.62 3.88
C ILE A 169 -0.13 1.28 2.84
N VAL A 170 1.01 0.65 2.54
CA VAL A 170 1.82 0.99 1.38
C VAL A 170 1.60 -0.09 0.34
N GLY A 171 0.95 0.28 -0.77
CA GLY A 171 0.61 -0.65 -1.83
C GLY A 171 1.84 -1.14 -2.58
N VAL A 172 1.75 -2.34 -3.14
CA VAL A 172 2.75 -2.94 -4.05
C VAL A 172 2.11 -3.23 -5.40
N ASP A 173 2.94 -3.32 -6.45
CA ASP A 173 2.45 -3.67 -7.79
C ASP A 173 2.06 -5.16 -7.85
N ALA A 174 0.80 -5.43 -7.50
CA ALA A 174 0.24 -6.78 -7.50
C ALA A 174 0.36 -7.47 -8.87
N TRP A 175 0.31 -6.72 -9.97
CA TRP A 175 0.47 -7.29 -11.30
C TRP A 175 1.92 -7.71 -11.57
N ALA A 176 2.88 -6.84 -11.26
CA ALA A 176 4.29 -7.14 -11.43
C ALA A 176 4.70 -8.34 -10.55
N LEU A 177 4.27 -8.35 -9.28
CA LEU A 177 4.48 -9.45 -8.35
C LEU A 177 3.90 -10.76 -8.89
N CYS A 178 2.60 -10.82 -9.19
CA CYS A 178 1.97 -12.05 -9.70
C CYS A 178 2.58 -12.51 -11.04
N GLY A 179 3.02 -11.55 -11.86
CA GLY A 179 3.73 -11.81 -13.10
C GLY A 179 5.09 -12.46 -12.87
N ALA A 180 5.88 -11.95 -11.93
CA ALA A 180 7.19 -12.47 -11.58
C ALA A 180 7.10 -13.89 -11.03
N LEU A 181 6.17 -14.14 -10.10
CA LEU A 181 5.90 -15.49 -9.55
C LEU A 181 5.53 -16.48 -10.66
N ARG A 182 4.63 -16.08 -11.58
CA ARG A 182 4.20 -16.93 -12.70
C ARG A 182 5.34 -17.28 -13.66
N ARG A 183 6.28 -16.35 -13.85
CA ARG A 183 7.46 -16.55 -14.71
C ARG A 183 8.61 -17.27 -13.99
N GLY A 184 8.49 -17.52 -12.69
CA GLY A 184 9.57 -18.10 -11.88
C GLY A 184 10.75 -17.16 -11.66
N GLU A 185 10.52 -15.85 -11.74
CA GLU A 185 11.54 -14.81 -11.48
C GLU A 185 11.75 -14.58 -9.98
N ALA A 186 10.78 -14.97 -9.16
CA ALA A 186 10.87 -15.05 -7.70
C ALA A 186 10.13 -16.30 -7.22
N SER A 187 10.58 -16.90 -6.13
CA SER A 187 9.97 -18.09 -5.53
C SER A 187 8.75 -17.77 -4.68
N ASP A 188 8.74 -16.61 -4.02
CA ASP A 188 7.62 -16.10 -3.24
C ASP A 188 7.55 -14.56 -3.27
N ALA A 189 6.48 -14.02 -2.67
CA ALA A 189 6.25 -12.57 -2.65
C ALA A 189 7.26 -11.80 -1.80
N TRP A 190 7.78 -12.42 -0.73
CA TRP A 190 8.79 -11.79 0.11
C TRP A 190 10.10 -11.60 -0.66
N GLU A 191 10.58 -12.64 -1.35
CA GLU A 191 11.77 -12.57 -2.20
C GLU A 191 11.62 -11.48 -3.27
N TYR A 192 10.47 -11.45 -3.97
CA TYR A 192 10.21 -10.42 -4.98
C TYR A 192 10.34 -9.01 -4.39
N LEU A 193 9.61 -8.72 -3.31
CA LEU A 193 9.57 -7.38 -2.71
C LEU A 193 10.93 -6.95 -2.15
N MET A 194 11.67 -7.87 -1.54
CA MET A 194 12.99 -7.59 -0.98
C MET A 194 14.08 -7.48 -2.05
N SER A 195 13.83 -7.95 -3.27
CA SER A 195 14.73 -7.81 -4.41
C SER A 195 14.55 -6.50 -5.21
N GLU A 196 13.50 -5.73 -4.91
CA GLU A 196 13.20 -4.51 -5.65
C GLU A 196 14.31 -3.45 -5.53
N GLN A 197 14.42 -2.63 -6.57
CA GLN A 197 15.43 -1.57 -6.61
C GLN A 197 15.14 -0.49 -5.58
N ILE A 198 16.14 -0.21 -4.73
CA ILE A 198 16.09 0.89 -3.77
C ILE A 198 16.30 2.20 -4.52
N ALA A 199 15.33 3.11 -4.39
CA ALA A 199 15.40 4.43 -4.98
C ALA A 199 15.83 5.49 -3.98
N VAL A 200 15.51 5.29 -2.69
CA VAL A 200 15.71 6.29 -1.65
C VAL A 200 16.24 5.64 -0.36
N GLU A 201 17.22 6.30 0.27
CA GLU A 201 17.55 6.07 1.67
C GLU A 201 17.04 7.24 2.52
N ALA A 202 16.33 6.93 3.59
CA ALA A 202 15.90 7.89 4.60
C ALA A 202 16.66 7.66 5.91
N PHE A 203 17.24 8.73 6.45
CA PHE A 203 17.91 8.75 7.75
C PHE A 203 17.02 9.49 8.74
N VAL A 204 16.50 8.76 9.73
CA VAL A 204 15.54 9.27 10.72
C VAL A 204 16.23 9.40 12.07
N ARG A 205 16.33 10.61 12.60
CA ARG A 205 16.90 10.90 13.92
C ARG A 205 15.86 10.69 15.02
N ASP A 206 15.55 9.41 15.24
CA ASP A 206 14.61 8.92 16.24
C ASP A 206 15.08 7.58 16.81
N THR A 207 14.86 7.32 18.09
CA THR A 207 15.25 6.06 18.74
C THR A 207 14.07 5.14 19.00
N ALA A 208 12.83 5.59 18.74
CA ALA A 208 11.67 4.74 18.80
C ALA A 208 11.75 3.65 17.72
N ILE A 209 11.32 2.43 18.06
CA ILE A 209 11.16 1.36 17.07
C ILE A 209 10.00 1.77 16.15
N PRO A 210 10.20 1.84 14.82
CA PRO A 210 9.14 2.16 13.87
C PRO A 210 8.01 1.15 13.96
N ASP A 211 6.77 1.60 13.79
CA ASP A 211 5.58 0.75 13.90
C ASP A 211 5.63 -0.46 12.97
N LEU A 212 6.09 -0.26 11.73
CA LEU A 212 6.19 -1.34 10.75
C LEU A 212 7.20 -2.40 11.21
N LEU A 213 8.26 -2.03 11.92
CA LEU A 213 9.22 -2.99 12.48
C LEU A 213 8.68 -3.73 13.71
N LYS A 214 7.74 -3.15 14.46
CA LYS A 214 7.04 -3.87 15.53
C LYS A 214 6.17 -4.99 14.95
N VAL A 215 5.61 -4.76 13.76
CA VAL A 215 4.78 -5.74 13.03
C VAL A 215 5.64 -6.75 12.29
N ASN A 216 6.61 -6.27 11.52
CA ASN A 216 7.46 -7.09 10.65
C ASN A 216 8.95 -6.89 10.98
N PRO A 217 9.46 -7.62 12.00
CA PRO A 217 10.87 -7.54 12.38
C PRO A 217 11.81 -8.09 11.30
N ASN A 218 11.32 -8.84 10.31
CA ASN A 218 12.15 -9.39 9.22
C ASN A 218 12.72 -8.29 8.29
N LEU A 219 12.19 -7.07 8.35
CA LEU A 219 12.73 -5.92 7.63
C LEU A 219 13.98 -5.33 8.32
N MET A 220 14.33 -5.79 9.52
CA MET A 220 15.52 -5.35 10.25
C MET A 220 16.80 -5.98 9.66
N HIS A 221 17.81 -5.15 9.39
CA HIS A 221 19.09 -5.60 8.84
C HIS A 221 20.09 -6.04 9.89
N ASN A 222 20.15 -5.34 11.03
CA ASN A 222 21.03 -5.70 12.14
C ASN A 222 20.23 -6.40 13.24
N ASP A 223 20.72 -7.56 13.68
CA ASP A 223 20.03 -8.41 14.68
C ASP A 223 19.85 -7.72 16.04
N VAL A 224 20.63 -6.67 16.32
CA VAL A 224 20.65 -5.98 17.61
C VAL A 224 20.71 -4.46 17.40
N ILE A 225 19.85 -3.73 18.11
CA ILE A 225 19.92 -2.27 18.22
C ILE A 225 21.20 -1.91 19.00
N PRO A 226 22.09 -1.06 18.46
CA PRO A 226 23.35 -0.75 19.13
C PRO A 226 23.12 0.01 20.45
N PRO A 227 24.02 -0.13 21.45
CA PRO A 227 23.86 0.54 22.76
C PRO A 227 23.74 2.07 22.69
N ASP A 228 24.42 2.69 21.73
CA ASP A 228 24.40 4.13 21.48
C ASP A 228 23.54 4.48 20.26
N HIS A 229 22.34 3.87 20.19
CA HIS A 229 21.40 4.05 19.10
C HIS A 229 20.90 5.50 19.04
N ALA A 230 21.01 6.11 17.86
CA ALA A 230 20.69 7.53 17.64
C ALA A 230 19.74 7.77 16.47
N GLY A 231 19.40 6.73 15.69
CA GLY A 231 18.58 6.89 14.51
C GLY A 231 18.47 5.64 13.66
N TRP A 232 17.70 5.74 12.58
CA TRP A 232 17.44 4.64 11.65
C TRP A 232 17.85 5.04 10.23
N ARG A 233 18.39 4.08 9.48
CA ARG A 233 18.38 4.12 8.03
C ARG A 233 17.24 3.25 7.52
N VAL A 234 16.46 3.78 6.59
CA VAL A 234 15.35 3.08 5.92
C VAL A 234 15.61 3.08 4.42
N GLU A 235 15.60 1.91 3.79
CA GLU A 235 15.75 1.74 2.34
C GLU A 235 14.35 1.58 1.72
N LEU A 236 14.03 2.42 0.73
CA LEU A 236 12.72 2.48 0.10
C LEU A 236 12.77 2.33 -1.41
N THR A 237 11.76 1.65 -1.97
CA THR A 237 11.52 1.61 -3.43
C THR A 237 11.11 2.98 -3.96
N TRP A 238 11.02 3.12 -5.30
CA TRP A 238 10.57 4.37 -5.94
C TRP A 238 9.13 4.76 -5.60
N TYR A 239 8.32 3.84 -5.07
CA TYR A 239 6.96 4.09 -4.62
C TYR A 239 6.81 4.15 -3.10
N GLY A 240 7.94 4.14 -2.38
CA GLY A 240 7.96 4.33 -0.94
C GLY A 240 7.69 3.06 -0.13
N LEU A 241 7.84 1.86 -0.70
CA LEU A 241 7.81 0.63 0.08
C LEU A 241 9.06 0.53 0.94
N PRO A 242 8.96 0.49 2.28
CA PRO A 242 10.11 0.21 3.14
C PRO A 242 10.51 -1.25 3.00
N THR A 243 11.76 -1.52 2.64
CA THR A 243 12.27 -2.88 2.41
C THR A 243 13.34 -3.27 3.42
N ARG A 244 14.02 -2.29 4.02
CA ARG A 244 15.06 -2.56 5.02
C ARG A 244 15.19 -1.42 6.01
N PHE A 245 15.40 -1.78 7.26
CA PHE A 245 15.70 -0.87 8.35
C PHE A 245 17.04 -1.25 8.98
N LYS A 246 17.83 -0.25 9.34
CA LYS A 246 19.07 -0.45 10.09
C LYS A 246 19.11 0.55 11.24
N ALA A 247 19.23 0.06 12.47
CA ALA A 247 19.49 0.93 13.61
C ALA A 247 20.94 1.42 13.55
N LEU A 248 21.13 2.73 13.69
CA LEU A 248 22.42 3.41 13.58
C LEU A 248 22.90 3.94 14.93
N THR A 249 24.22 3.94 15.13
CA THR A 249 24.88 4.58 16.27
C THR A 249 24.92 6.09 16.13
N ALA A 250 25.23 6.82 17.21
CA ALA A 250 25.47 8.27 17.15
C ALA A 250 26.56 8.64 16.13
N ALA A 251 27.66 7.88 16.09
CA ALA A 251 28.74 8.09 15.11
C ALA A 251 28.28 7.88 13.66
N GLN A 252 27.39 6.92 13.40
CA GLN A 252 26.83 6.70 12.06
C GLN A 252 25.80 7.76 11.66
N MET A 253 25.21 8.44 12.65
CA MET A 253 24.26 9.55 12.45
C MET A 253 24.94 10.92 12.37
N GLU A 254 26.28 10.99 12.44
CA GLU A 254 27.03 12.25 12.30
C GLU A 254 26.75 12.88 10.92
N GLY A 255 26.38 14.16 10.90
CA GLY A 255 25.99 14.89 9.68
C GLY A 255 24.51 14.79 9.32
N TYR A 256 23.73 13.94 9.98
CA TYR A 256 22.26 13.84 9.83
C TYR A 256 21.55 14.56 10.98
N GLU A 257 21.59 15.90 10.95
CA GLU A 257 21.10 16.75 12.05
C GLU A 257 19.59 16.99 12.04
N ARG A 258 18.94 16.89 10.87
CA ARG A 258 17.49 17.01 10.75
C ARG A 258 16.81 15.73 11.24
N TRP A 259 15.53 15.83 11.64
CA TRP A 259 14.75 14.63 12.00
C TRP A 259 14.68 13.63 10.85
N LEU A 260 14.60 14.12 9.60
CA LEU A 260 14.62 13.31 8.39
C LEU A 260 15.57 13.92 7.37
N THR A 261 16.55 13.13 6.95
CA THR A 261 17.44 13.41 5.82
C THR A 261 17.27 12.31 4.77
N VAL A 262 17.37 12.65 3.49
CA VAL A 262 17.02 11.74 2.40
C VAL A 262 18.07 11.79 1.31
N HIS A 263 18.48 10.61 0.83
CA HIS A 263 19.36 10.44 -0.31
C HIS A 263 18.62 9.72 -1.44
N ALA A 264 18.54 10.35 -2.61
CA ALA A 264 18.03 9.73 -3.82
C ALA A 264 19.14 8.89 -4.46
N LEU A 265 19.04 7.57 -4.32
CA LEU A 265 19.96 6.61 -4.94
C LEU A 265 19.65 6.39 -6.42
N ARG A 266 18.37 6.56 -6.81
CA ARG A 266 17.89 6.45 -8.19
C ARG A 266 17.01 7.63 -8.58
N PRO A 267 17.60 8.81 -8.82
CA PRO A 267 16.87 9.99 -9.29
C PRO A 267 16.05 9.70 -10.55
N ASP A 268 16.57 8.87 -11.46
CA ASP A 268 15.90 8.47 -12.70
C ASP A 268 14.55 7.75 -12.46
N LEU A 269 14.46 6.93 -11.41
CA LEU A 269 13.20 6.25 -11.04
C LEU A 269 12.20 7.22 -10.39
N ILE A 270 12.68 8.25 -9.69
CA ILE A 270 11.87 9.25 -9.01
C ILE A 270 11.33 10.26 -10.03
N GLU A 271 12.20 10.81 -10.87
CA GLU A 271 11.86 11.75 -11.97
C GLU A 271 10.88 11.13 -12.97
N GLY A 272 11.00 9.82 -13.23
CA GLY A 272 10.06 9.08 -14.08
C GLY A 272 8.65 8.92 -13.50
N ASN A 273 8.46 9.22 -12.21
CA ASN A 273 7.23 8.92 -11.45
C ASN A 273 6.78 10.11 -10.58
N LEU A 274 6.57 11.27 -11.22
CA LEU A 274 6.30 12.57 -10.60
C LEU A 274 5.08 12.66 -9.66
N CYS A 275 4.19 11.67 -9.62
CA CYS A 275 3.08 11.68 -8.66
C CYS A 275 3.51 11.32 -7.23
N LEU A 276 4.72 10.79 -7.05
CA LEU A 276 5.28 10.40 -5.76
C LEU A 276 6.46 11.32 -5.43
N ASP A 277 6.15 12.34 -4.66
CA ASP A 277 7.13 13.30 -4.15
C ASP A 277 7.93 12.66 -3.00
N LEU A 278 8.93 11.85 -3.36
CA LEU A 278 9.78 11.12 -2.39
C LEU A 278 11.03 11.91 -2.00
N ALA A 279 11.60 12.70 -2.91
CA ALA A 279 12.79 13.52 -2.64
C ALA A 279 12.65 14.87 -3.33
N GLU A 280 13.14 15.94 -2.69
CA GLU A 280 13.16 17.28 -3.27
C GLU A 280 14.32 17.45 -4.26
N GLU A 281 14.01 17.98 -5.45
CA GLU A 281 15.00 18.38 -6.45
C GLU A 281 15.53 19.81 -6.17
N ASN A 282 16.27 20.00 -5.08
CA ASN A 282 16.96 21.27 -4.84
C ASN A 282 18.39 21.07 -4.32
N ALA A 283 19.20 22.13 -4.40
CA ALA A 283 20.63 22.12 -4.05
C ALA A 283 20.93 21.70 -2.60
N PHE A 284 19.91 21.63 -1.74
CA PHE A 284 20.03 21.25 -0.34
C PHE A 284 19.53 19.84 -0.04
N GLY A 285 18.82 19.20 -0.98
CA GLY A 285 18.16 17.91 -0.79
C GLY A 285 17.10 17.94 0.32
N GLY A 286 16.07 17.09 0.19
CA GLY A 286 14.99 17.04 1.17
C GLY A 286 14.07 15.85 0.97
N ALA A 287 13.31 15.52 2.00
CA ALA A 287 12.23 14.55 1.87
C ALA A 287 11.05 15.22 1.18
N GLY A 288 10.61 14.66 0.06
CA GLY A 288 9.36 15.09 -0.56
C GLY A 288 8.16 14.85 0.38
N SER A 289 7.04 15.50 0.09
CA SER A 289 5.84 15.50 0.92
C SER A 289 5.28 14.09 1.19
N LYS A 290 5.30 13.18 0.21
CA LYS A 290 4.83 11.80 0.37
C LYS A 290 5.74 11.02 1.31
N LEU A 291 7.06 11.15 1.15
CA LEU A 291 8.02 10.48 2.03
C LEU A 291 7.98 11.03 3.45
N ASN A 292 7.87 12.35 3.61
CA ASN A 292 7.72 12.98 4.93
C ASN A 292 6.48 12.45 5.66
N SER A 293 5.34 12.38 4.97
CA SER A 293 4.10 11.81 5.51
C SER A 293 4.25 10.32 5.85
N LEU A 294 4.92 9.53 5.01
CA LEU A 294 5.19 8.11 5.28
C LEU A 294 6.05 7.91 6.53
N MET A 295 7.16 8.65 6.64
CA MET A 295 8.03 8.55 7.82
C MET A 295 7.28 8.95 9.08
N LYS A 296 6.48 10.02 9.06
CA LYS A 296 5.67 10.43 10.22
C LYS A 296 4.62 9.41 10.62
N ARG A 297 4.10 8.61 9.68
CA ARG A 297 3.18 7.50 9.97
C ARG A 297 3.87 6.30 10.63
N MET A 298 5.14 6.04 10.33
CA MET A 298 5.89 4.92 10.92
C MET A 298 6.57 5.27 12.24
N PHE A 299 6.94 6.53 12.42
CA PHE A 299 7.63 7.05 13.61
C PHE A 299 6.70 7.96 14.41
N VAL A 300 5.48 7.50 14.66
CA VAL A 300 4.51 8.28 15.41
C VAL A 300 4.97 8.41 16.87
N LYS A 301 4.95 9.64 17.38
CA LYS A 301 5.18 9.94 18.80
C LYS A 301 3.85 10.15 19.51
#